data_AF-A0ABD0QFM1-F1
#
_entry.id   AF-A0ABD0QFM1-F1
#
_cell.length_a   1.000
_cell.length_b   1.000
_cell.length_c   1.000
_cell.angle_alpha   90.00
_cell.angle_beta   90.00
_cell.angle_gamma   90.00
#
_symmetry.space_group_name_H-M   'P 1'
#
loop_
_entity.id
_entity.type
_entity.pdbx_description
1 polymer ?
#
loop_
_entity_poly.entity_id
_entity_poly.type
_entity_poly.pdbx_seq_one_letter_code
_entity_poly.pdbx_strand_id
1 'polypeptide(L)' 'VVAYHYCQADNTYTCLVPEFVHSVAALLCRAHQLTAYRELLLKEPHLQSMLSLRSCVQDPMAAFRRGILQPLVNLRK' A
#
# COMPACT_ATOMS: atom_id res chain seq x y z
N VAL A 1 1.59 -6.56 -14.67
CA VAL A 1 1.97 -6.46 -13.24
C VAL A 1 1.62 -5.06 -12.76
N VAL A 2 0.96 -4.91 -11.60
CA VAL A 2 0.52 -3.59 -11.09
C VAL A 2 1.30 -3.11 -9.86
N ALA A 3 2.02 -4.00 -9.18
CA ALA A 3 2.91 -3.68 -8.06
C ALA A 3 3.99 -4.77 -7.90
N TYR A 4 5.13 -4.40 -7.32
CA TYR A 4 6.24 -5.27 -6.96
C TYR A 4 7.05 -4.62 -5.83
N HIS A 5 7.93 -5.36 -5.17
CA HIS A 5 8.83 -4.81 -4.15
C HIS A 5 10.21 -5.40 -4.30
N TYR A 6 11.25 -4.59 -4.20
CA TYR A 6 12.64 -5.03 -4.32
C TYR A 6 13.27 -5.12 -2.94
N CYS A 7 13.89 -6.27 -2.67
CA CYS A 7 14.74 -6.49 -1.51
C CYS A 7 16.20 -6.50 -1.98
N GLN A 8 17.06 -5.73 -1.33
CA GLN A 8 18.49 -5.70 -1.58
C GLN A 8 19.21 -6.47 -0.47
N ALA A 9 20.13 -7.36 -0.83
CA ALA A 9 20.81 -8.25 0.11
C ALA A 9 21.66 -7.50 1.15
N ASP A 10 22.18 -6.34 0.78
CA ASP A 10 23.00 -5.45 1.60
C ASP A 10 22.19 -4.38 2.35
N ASN A 11 20.87 -4.34 2.18
CA ASN A 11 20.01 -3.36 2.82
C ASN A 11 18.77 -4.04 3.45
N THR A 12 18.93 -4.42 4.72
CA THR A 12 17.88 -5.11 5.49
C THR A 12 16.60 -4.28 5.64
N TYR A 13 16.66 -2.96 5.51
CA TYR A 13 15.45 -2.12 5.56
C TYR A 13 14.49 -2.46 4.42
N THR A 14 15.00 -2.71 3.22
CA THR A 14 14.17 -3.10 2.07
C THR A 14 13.48 -4.45 2.28
N CYS A 15 13.96 -5.29 3.20
CA CYS A 15 13.35 -6.58 3.51
C CYS A 15 12.22 -6.50 4.55
N LEU A 16 11.97 -5.32 5.13
CA LEU A 16 10.96 -5.14 6.17
C LEU A 16 9.54 -5.20 5.59
N VAL A 17 8.63 -5.89 6.28
CA VAL A 17 7.21 -5.96 5.89
C VAL A 17 6.56 -4.57 5.76
N PRO A 18 6.81 -3.60 6.66
CA PRO A 18 6.34 -2.22 6.48
C PRO A 18 6.73 -1.56 5.15
N GLU A 19 7.99 -1.75 4.71
CA GLU A 19 8.49 -1.22 3.44
C GLU A 19 7.77 -1.87 2.26
N PHE A 20 7.58 -3.19 2.31
CA PHE A 20 6.79 -3.91 1.32
C PHE A 20 5.37 -3.34 1.20
N VAL A 21 4.66 -3.17 2.33
CA VAL A 21 3.28 -2.66 2.33
C VAL A 21 3.22 -1.23 1.78
N HIS A 22 4.12 -0.36 2.24
CA HIS A 22 4.17 1.03 1.80
C HIS A 22 4.48 1.15 0.29
N SER A 23 5.48 0.41 -0.19
CA SER A 23 5.89 0.34 -1.59
C SER A 23 4.76 -0.16 -2.50
N VAL A 24 4.11 -1.27 -2.13
CA VAL A 24 3.00 -1.83 -2.90
C VAL A 24 1.85 -0.84 -2.99
N ALA A 25 1.46 -0.19 -1.88
CA ALA A 25 0.40 0.82 -1.90
C ALA A 25 0.73 1.98 -2.85
N ALA A 26 1.97 2.47 -2.81
CA ALA A 26 2.42 3.54 -3.70
C ALA A 26 2.38 3.16 -5.18
N LEU A 27 2.74 1.92 -5.52
CA LEU A 27 2.66 1.42 -6.90
C LEU A 27 1.22 1.26 -7.37
N LEU A 28 0.34 0.72 -6.54
CA LEU A 28 -1.09 0.59 -6.87
C LEU A 28 -1.74 1.96 -7.13
N CYS A 29 -1.38 3.00 -6.37
CA CYS A 29 -1.82 4.38 -6.61
C CYS A 29 -1.39 4.93 -7.99
N ARG A 30 -0.27 4.46 -8.53
CA ARG A 30 0.31 4.92 -9.80
C ARG A 30 -0.10 4.04 -10.99
N ALA A 31 -0.63 2.85 -10.74
CA ALA A 31 -1.06 1.93 -11.77
C ALA A 31 -2.31 2.48 -12.49
N HIS A 32 -2.20 2.73 -13.80
CA HIS A 32 -3.29 3.29 -14.61
C HIS A 32 -4.57 2.43 -14.62
N GLN A 33 -4.44 1.11 -14.41
CA GLN A 33 -5.56 0.18 -14.34
C GLN A 33 -6.33 0.28 -13.02
N LEU A 34 -5.77 0.98 -12.03
CA LEU A 34 -6.29 1.11 -10.67
C LEU A 34 -6.56 2.57 -10.28
N THR A 35 -6.91 3.42 -11.25
CA THR A 35 -7.26 4.83 -10.99
C THR A 35 -8.34 4.97 -9.92
N ALA A 36 -9.32 4.07 -9.88
CA ALA A 36 -10.36 4.05 -8.84
C ALA A 36 -9.81 3.88 -7.42
N TYR A 37 -8.72 3.12 -7.23
CA TYR A 37 -8.03 2.99 -5.95
C TYR A 37 -7.35 4.30 -5.55
N ARG A 38 -6.68 4.97 -6.49
CA ARG A 38 -6.11 6.31 -6.27
C ARG A 38 -7.21 7.32 -5.89
N GLU A 39 -8.31 7.35 -6.62
CA GLU A 39 -9.42 8.26 -6.34
C GLU A 39 -10.04 8.01 -4.97
N LEU A 40 -10.21 6.75 -4.58
CA LEU A 40 -10.68 6.39 -3.25
C LEU A 40 -9.75 6.94 -2.16
N LEU A 41 -8.43 6.74 -2.30
CA LEU A 41 -7.47 7.26 -1.34
C LEU A 41 -7.49 8.79 -1.26
N LEU A 42 -7.68 9.49 -2.39
CA LEU A 42 -7.82 10.95 -2.40
C LEU A 42 -9.08 11.42 -1.68
N LYS A 43 -10.18 10.66 -1.78
CA LYS A 43 -11.44 10.94 -1.06
C LYS A 43 -11.36 10.59 0.43
N GLU A 44 -10.53 9.62 0.79
CA GLU A 44 -10.42 9.08 2.14
C GLU A 44 -9.00 9.29 2.72
N PRO A 45 -8.69 10.50 3.25
CA PRO A 45 -7.34 10.84 3.73
C PRO A 45 -6.87 9.96 4.91
N HIS A 46 -7.81 9.37 5.67
CA HIS A 46 -7.48 8.44 6.74
C HIS A 46 -6.83 7.15 6.21
N LEU A 47 -7.21 6.68 5.01
CA LEU A 47 -6.55 5.54 4.36
C LEU A 47 -5.11 5.90 3.93
N GLN A 48 -4.88 7.12 3.44
CA GLN A 48 -3.52 7.59 3.15
C GLN A 48 -2.64 7.62 4.42
N SER A 49 -3.17 8.13 5.53
CA SER A 49 -2.48 8.13 6.82
C SER A 49 -2.16 6.71 7.30
N MET A 50 -3.09 5.76 7.11
CA MET A 50 -2.90 4.34 7.45
C MET A 50 -1.82 3.67 6.59
N LEU A 51 -1.64 4.13 5.35
CA LEU A 51 -0.61 3.64 4.41
C LEU A 51 0.71 4.40 4.51
N SER A 52 0.82 5.41 5.36
CA SER A 52 2.09 6.06 5.65
C SER A 52 3.08 5.06 6.23
N LEU A 53 4.38 5.23 5.94
CA LEU A 53 5.42 4.32 6.43
C LEU A 53 5.37 4.18 7.97
N ARG A 54 5.11 5.28 8.68
CA ARG A 54 4.95 5.25 10.15
C ARG A 54 3.84 4.30 10.59
N SER A 55 2.67 4.36 9.97
CA SER A 55 1.55 3.47 10.29
C SER A 55 1.84 2.03 9.88
N CYS A 56 2.50 1.81 8.75
CA CYS A 56 2.97 0.48 8.34
C CYS A 56 3.97 -0.13 9.33
N VAL A 57 4.83 0.68 9.96
CA VAL A 57 5.75 0.22 11.02
C VAL A 57 5.00 -0.12 12.30
N GLN A 58 3.96 0.64 12.64
CA GLN A 58 3.13 0.38 13.83
C GLN A 58 2.30 -0.89 13.71
N ASP A 59 1.61 -1.09 12.59
CA ASP A 59 0.82 -2.30 12.33
C ASP A 59 0.76 -2.60 10.81
N PRO A 60 1.74 -3.35 10.27
CA PRO A 60 1.79 -3.63 8.84
C PRO A 60 0.63 -4.51 8.37
N MET A 61 0.11 -5.37 9.25
CA MET A 61 -0.99 -6.28 8.91
C MET A 61 -2.32 -5.52 8.76
N ALA A 62 -2.60 -4.59 9.68
CA ALA A 62 -3.77 -3.73 9.55
C ALA A 62 -3.66 -2.79 8.35
N ALA A 63 -2.51 -2.16 8.13
CA ALA A 63 -2.26 -1.30 6.97
C ALA A 63 -2.46 -2.05 5.64
N PHE A 64 -1.93 -3.28 5.53
CA PHE A 64 -2.11 -4.10 4.34
C PHE A 64 -3.58 -4.52 4.14
N ARG A 65 -4.25 -5.03 5.17
CA ARG A 65 -5.63 -5.50 5.04
C ARG A 65 -6.61 -4.37 4.75
N ARG A 66 -6.57 -3.30 5.54
CA ARG A 66 -7.57 -2.21 5.48
C ARG A 66 -7.19 -1.12 4.48
N GLY A 67 -5.90 -0.88 4.25
CA GLY A 67 -5.43 0.12 3.30
C GLY A 67 -5.24 -0.41 1.88
N ILE A 68 -5.04 -1.71 1.69
CA ILE A 68 -4.82 -2.30 0.35
C ILE A 68 -5.91 -3.30 -0.02
N LEU A 69 -6.00 -4.44 0.67
CA LEU A 69 -6.85 -5.54 0.23
C LEU A 69 -8.34 -5.19 0.22
N GLN A 70 -8.85 -4.63 1.31
CA GLN A 70 -10.26 -4.32 1.45
C GLN A 70 -10.72 -3.24 0.45
N PRO A 71 -9.99 -2.12 0.25
CA PRO A 71 -10.27 -1.16 -0.82
C PRO A 71 -10.35 -1.80 -2.21
N LEU A 72 -9.37 -2.65 -2.58
CA LEU A 72 -9.37 -3.32 -3.87
C LEU A 72 -10.55 -4.29 -4.05
N VAL A 73 -10.93 -5.01 -2.98
CA VAL A 73 -12.11 -5.89 -2.99
C VAL A 73 -13.40 -5.08 -3.14
N ASN A 74 -13.51 -3.93 -2.47
CA ASN A 74 -14.68 -3.06 -2.54
C ASN A 74 -14.85 -2.44 -3.92
N LEU A 75 -13.76 -2.06 -4.57
CA LEU A 75 -13.76 -1.48 -5.93
C LEU A 75 -14.02 -2.49 -7.04
N ARG A 76 -14.01 -3.80 -6.73
CA ARG A 76 -14.34 -4.87 -7.69
C ARG A 76 -15.85 -5.07 -7.85
N LYS A 77 -16.66 -4.51 -6.96
CA LYS A 77 -18.13 -4.56 -7.02
C LYS A 77 -18.67 -3.40 -7.84
#